data_AF-A0A7Y4UJC2-F1
#
_entry.id   AF-A0A7Y4UJC2-F1
#
_cell.length_a   1.000
_cell.length_b   1.000
_cell.length_c   1.000
_cell.angle_alpha   90.00
_cell.angle_beta   90.00
_cell.angle_gamma   90.00
#
_symmetry.space_group_name_H-M   'P 1'
#
loop_
_entity.id
_entity.type
_entity.pdbx_description
1 polymer ?
#
loop_
_entity_poly.entity_id
_entity_poly.type
_entity_poly.pdbx_seq_one_letter_code
_entity_poly.pdbx_strand_id
1 'polypeptide(L)'
;NAQNRIRRPREAVRKDTAVSTRAERDRQIAAQFAPQLHQGLGENPRADFITNFDFDGDWRGDNNWNNLNDRKFPLRAYVYYSVTETPTHYFVHYAFFHPRDYKGDVITSTLLDSVLRQTLPRIGKDPTGRADDVALSHENDLEGCLVVAAKNGDGKNGADLNRAQVQYVEAMAHNAYLKYYAPGVSSSVGDPIELDGSRPRLFIEPKGHGVVRYTGDAVQLNQKVKSVLVYNYTGRADEPDAQANQIGGTAGYDLVPMYDTLWQRAQKGANETFGETTDYATRAIQLMSGDSKIAPTEQAFGQIGTAFLGKMGFQNKARPPWAWYDESERDRPRGEWFFDPASVIARHFKLGTEWSTTYSYNPYFKVE
;
A
#
# COMPACT_ATOMS: atom_id res chain seq x y z
N ASN A 1 12.38 -65.91 39.51
CA ASN A 1 11.69 -65.47 38.27
C ASN A 1 11.87 -63.99 38.06
N ALA A 2 12.74 -63.66 37.11
CA ALA A 2 13.04 -62.31 36.69
C ALA A 2 11.83 -61.65 36.02
N GLN A 3 11.51 -60.42 36.41
CA GLN A 3 10.74 -59.51 35.57
C GLN A 3 11.46 -58.16 35.50
N ASN A 4 12.12 -57.99 34.36
CA ASN A 4 12.86 -56.83 33.94
C ASN A 4 11.85 -55.75 33.48
N ARG A 5 11.50 -54.79 34.33
CA ARG A 5 10.69 -53.61 33.92
C ARG A 5 11.63 -52.51 33.43
N ILE A 6 11.89 -52.51 32.13
CA ILE A 6 12.52 -51.41 31.41
C ILE A 6 11.60 -50.18 31.54
N ARG A 7 12.03 -49.18 32.32
CA ARG A 7 11.41 -47.84 32.30
C ARG A 7 11.78 -47.19 30.97
N ARG A 8 10.80 -47.01 30.08
CA ARG A 8 10.97 -46.14 28.89
C ARG A 8 11.29 -44.73 29.37
N PRO A 9 12.30 -44.04 28.80
CA PRO A 9 12.50 -42.62 29.08
C PRO A 9 11.24 -41.87 28.66
N ARG A 10 10.76 -40.95 29.51
CA ARG A 10 9.79 -39.94 29.07
C ARG A 10 10.48 -39.14 27.97
N GLU A 11 10.02 -39.27 26.74
CA GLU A 11 10.35 -38.31 25.68
C GLU A 11 9.91 -36.94 26.19
N ALA A 12 10.91 -36.11 26.48
CA ALA A 12 10.68 -34.68 26.64
C ALA A 12 10.22 -34.19 25.27
N VAL A 13 8.93 -33.87 25.16
CA VAL A 13 8.40 -33.10 24.04
C VAL A 13 9.10 -31.74 24.09
N ARG A 14 10.20 -31.62 23.35
CA ARG A 14 10.77 -30.32 23.01
C ARG A 14 9.71 -29.62 22.17
N LYS A 15 9.03 -28.64 22.76
CA LYS A 15 8.40 -27.58 21.98
C LYS A 15 9.55 -26.83 21.30
N ASP A 16 9.86 -27.23 20.07
CA ASP A 16 10.67 -26.41 19.18
C ASP A 16 9.86 -25.15 18.86
N THR A 17 9.96 -24.13 19.71
CA THR A 17 9.61 -22.76 19.34
C THR A 17 10.63 -22.31 18.30
N ALA A 18 10.37 -22.63 17.03
CA ALA A 18 11.12 -22.06 15.93
C ALA A 18 11.06 -20.52 16.05
N VAL A 19 12.23 -19.89 16.11
CA VAL A 19 12.33 -18.43 16.04
C VAL A 19 11.79 -18.01 14.66
N SER A 20 10.69 -17.26 14.64
CA SER A 20 10.13 -16.68 13.43
C SER A 20 11.19 -15.84 12.72
N THR A 21 11.33 -15.97 11.40
CA THR A 21 12.18 -15.06 10.62
C THR A 21 11.62 -13.63 10.67
N ARG A 22 12.45 -12.63 10.36
CA ARG A 22 12.00 -11.22 10.24
C ARG A 22 10.85 -11.09 9.24
N ALA A 23 10.99 -11.69 8.06
CA ALA A 23 9.95 -11.67 7.02
C ALA A 23 8.62 -12.27 7.50
N GLU A 24 8.65 -13.39 8.23
CA GLU A 24 7.45 -14.00 8.80
C GLU A 24 6.83 -13.08 9.88
N ARG A 25 7.66 -12.42 10.69
CA ARG A 25 7.17 -11.44 11.68
C ARG A 25 6.52 -10.23 11.01
N ASP A 26 7.12 -9.69 9.95
CA ASP A 26 6.55 -8.58 9.18
C ASP A 26 5.22 -8.97 8.55
N ARG A 27 5.13 -10.18 7.99
CA ARG A 27 3.88 -10.70 7.43
C ARG A 27 2.81 -10.85 8.51
N GLN A 28 3.15 -11.31 9.72
CA GLN A 28 2.22 -11.40 10.85
C GLN A 28 1.71 -10.02 11.29
N ILE A 29 2.61 -9.04 11.41
CA ILE A 29 2.25 -7.66 11.76
C ILE A 29 1.31 -7.07 10.71
N ALA A 30 1.66 -7.21 9.42
CA ALA A 30 0.81 -6.74 8.33
C ALA A 30 -0.53 -7.50 8.30
N ALA A 31 -0.54 -8.81 8.44
CA ALA A 31 -1.76 -9.61 8.49
C ALA A 31 -2.73 -9.15 9.59
N GLN A 32 -2.23 -8.76 10.77
CA GLN A 32 -3.05 -8.29 11.90
C GLN A 32 -3.80 -7.00 11.57
N PHE A 33 -3.15 -6.07 10.87
CA PHE A 33 -3.69 -4.73 10.60
C PHE A 33 -4.19 -4.54 9.16
N ALA A 34 -4.16 -5.59 8.34
CA ALA A 34 -4.50 -5.50 6.93
C ALA A 34 -5.94 -4.97 6.75
N PRO A 35 -6.17 -3.92 5.95
CA PRO A 35 -7.44 -3.23 5.87
C PRO A 35 -8.54 -4.07 5.21
N GLN A 36 -9.80 -3.78 5.54
CA GLN A 36 -10.94 -4.20 4.73
C GLN A 36 -11.17 -3.15 3.65
N LEU A 37 -11.11 -3.55 2.39
CA LEU A 37 -11.17 -2.62 1.25
C LEU A 37 -12.51 -2.76 0.53
N HIS A 38 -13.28 -1.69 0.51
CA HIS A 38 -14.52 -1.58 -0.27
C HIS A 38 -14.15 -0.92 -1.60
N GLN A 39 -13.87 -1.73 -2.61
CA GLN A 39 -13.54 -1.25 -3.95
C GLN A 39 -14.82 -0.86 -4.68
N GLY A 40 -14.98 0.42 -4.98
CA GLY A 40 -15.98 0.85 -5.95
C GLY A 40 -15.59 0.36 -7.35
N LEU A 41 -16.55 -0.17 -8.09
CA LEU A 41 -16.37 -0.65 -9.45
C LEU A 41 -17.13 0.26 -10.43
N GLY A 42 -16.44 0.70 -11.48
CA GLY A 42 -16.97 1.52 -12.55
C GLY A 42 -17.58 0.69 -13.68
N GLU A 43 -17.66 1.29 -14.87
CA GLU A 43 -18.18 0.63 -16.08
C GLU A 43 -17.22 -0.42 -16.65
N ASN A 44 -15.94 -0.39 -16.25
CA ASN A 44 -14.97 -1.43 -16.56
C ASN A 44 -14.39 -2.03 -15.26
N PRO A 45 -15.16 -2.89 -14.55
CA PRO A 45 -14.80 -3.37 -13.22
C PRO A 45 -13.41 -4.00 -13.13
N ARG A 46 -12.97 -4.66 -14.20
CA ARG A 46 -11.69 -5.38 -14.21
C ARG A 46 -10.49 -4.43 -14.08
N ALA A 47 -10.61 -3.19 -14.56
CA ALA A 47 -9.59 -2.15 -14.37
C ALA A 47 -9.50 -1.69 -12.91
N ASP A 48 -10.60 -1.78 -12.16
CA ASP A 48 -10.69 -1.39 -10.75
C ASP A 48 -10.26 -2.52 -9.79
N PHE A 49 -9.94 -3.72 -10.29
CA PHE A 49 -9.50 -4.83 -9.43
C PHE A 49 -8.12 -4.57 -8.85
N ILE A 50 -7.94 -4.99 -7.60
CA ILE A 50 -6.64 -5.01 -6.94
C ILE A 50 -5.93 -6.30 -7.37
N THR A 51 -4.67 -6.19 -7.80
CA THR A 51 -3.85 -7.34 -8.22
C THR A 51 -2.36 -7.10 -7.91
N ASN A 52 -1.47 -8.05 -8.17
CA ASN A 52 -0.03 -7.82 -8.19
C ASN A 52 0.43 -7.18 -9.51
N PHE A 53 1.53 -6.43 -9.48
CA PHE A 53 2.15 -5.79 -10.66
C PHE A 53 2.45 -6.80 -11.77
N ASP A 54 2.98 -7.96 -11.40
CA ASP A 54 3.37 -9.04 -12.32
C ASP A 54 2.26 -10.08 -12.53
N PHE A 55 0.99 -9.64 -12.58
CA PHE A 55 -0.17 -10.52 -12.76
C PHE A 55 -0.13 -11.31 -14.09
N ASP A 56 0.61 -10.80 -15.07
CA ASP A 56 0.83 -11.40 -16.38
C ASP A 56 2.13 -12.22 -16.49
N GLY A 57 2.87 -12.34 -15.38
CA GLY A 57 4.07 -13.15 -15.26
C GLY A 57 5.38 -12.43 -15.60
N ASP A 58 5.36 -11.12 -15.83
CA ASP A 58 6.57 -10.32 -16.00
C ASP A 58 6.54 -9.02 -15.18
N TRP A 59 7.65 -8.30 -15.14
CA TRP A 59 7.78 -7.06 -14.37
C TRP A 59 7.82 -5.82 -15.27
N ARG A 60 7.25 -5.95 -16.47
CA ARG A 60 7.22 -4.91 -17.49
C ARG A 60 6.01 -4.01 -17.24
N GLY A 61 6.24 -2.71 -17.09
CA GLY A 61 5.16 -1.78 -16.77
C GLY A 61 4.38 -1.27 -17.99
N ASP A 62 4.94 -1.37 -19.20
CA ASP A 62 4.36 -0.77 -20.42
C ASP A 62 3.51 -1.73 -21.27
N ASN A 63 3.06 -2.85 -20.69
CA ASN A 63 2.12 -3.81 -21.28
C ASN A 63 0.88 -4.08 -20.39
N ASN A 64 0.88 -3.67 -19.12
CA ASN A 64 -0.18 -3.91 -18.14
C ASN A 64 -1.54 -3.39 -18.59
N TRP A 65 -1.59 -2.25 -19.27
CA TRP A 65 -2.83 -1.67 -19.79
C TRP A 65 -3.54 -2.63 -20.76
N ASN A 66 -2.77 -3.30 -21.63
CA ASN A 66 -3.31 -4.22 -22.63
C ASN A 66 -3.56 -5.60 -22.01
N ASN A 67 -2.61 -6.12 -21.24
CA ASN A 67 -2.67 -7.44 -20.63
C ASN A 67 -3.82 -7.59 -19.63
N LEU A 68 -4.24 -6.49 -18.99
CA LEU A 68 -5.48 -6.42 -18.22
C LEU A 68 -6.68 -7.08 -18.92
N ASN A 69 -6.83 -6.88 -20.24
CA ASN A 69 -8.01 -7.35 -20.98
C ASN A 69 -7.89 -8.81 -21.43
N ASP A 70 -6.70 -9.40 -21.35
CA ASP A 70 -6.48 -10.79 -21.70
C ASP A 70 -6.85 -11.70 -20.52
N ARG A 71 -7.93 -12.46 -20.70
CA ARG A 71 -8.49 -13.33 -19.66
C ARG A 71 -7.61 -14.53 -19.31
N LYS A 72 -6.53 -14.77 -20.07
CA LYS A 72 -5.53 -15.79 -19.69
C LYS A 72 -4.72 -15.36 -18.45
N PHE A 73 -4.67 -14.07 -18.14
CA PHE A 73 -3.98 -13.53 -16.98
C PHE A 73 -5.00 -13.30 -15.84
N PRO A 74 -5.03 -14.15 -14.80
CA PRO A 74 -5.94 -13.95 -13.68
C PRO A 74 -5.50 -12.76 -12.81
N LEU A 75 -6.43 -11.90 -12.43
CA LEU A 75 -6.15 -10.73 -11.57
C LEU A 75 -6.34 -11.11 -10.10
N ARG A 76 -5.49 -12.00 -9.60
CA ARG A 76 -5.57 -12.46 -8.22
C ARG A 76 -5.26 -11.33 -7.25
N ALA A 77 -6.07 -11.21 -6.21
CA ALA A 77 -5.97 -10.08 -5.29
C ALA A 77 -4.73 -10.17 -4.38
N TYR A 78 -3.76 -9.30 -4.63
CA TYR A 78 -2.56 -9.13 -3.81
C TYR A 78 -2.45 -7.69 -3.34
N VAL A 79 -2.09 -7.51 -2.08
CA VAL A 79 -1.81 -6.20 -1.48
C VAL A 79 -0.35 -6.15 -1.10
N TYR A 80 0.34 -5.11 -1.56
CA TYR A 80 1.73 -4.87 -1.19
C TYR A 80 1.81 -4.32 0.23
N TYR A 81 2.78 -4.76 1.04
CA TYR A 81 2.97 -4.22 2.38
C TYR A 81 4.44 -3.90 2.72
N SER A 82 4.63 -3.00 3.68
CA SER A 82 5.92 -2.73 4.30
C SER A 82 5.74 -2.39 5.78
N VAL A 83 6.59 -2.94 6.64
CA VAL A 83 6.57 -2.70 8.10
C VAL A 83 7.81 -1.91 8.51
N THR A 84 7.62 -0.90 9.35
CA THR A 84 8.68 -0.30 10.16
C THR A 84 8.21 -0.21 11.62
N GLU A 85 9.14 -0.10 12.55
CA GLU A 85 8.83 -0.11 13.97
C GLU A 85 9.63 0.92 14.75
N THR A 86 8.98 1.54 15.72
CA THR A 86 9.62 2.18 16.88
C THR A 86 9.38 1.30 18.11
N PRO A 87 10.02 1.54 19.26
CA PRO A 87 9.74 0.79 20.48
C PRO A 87 8.25 0.76 20.87
N THR A 88 7.49 1.80 20.50
CA THR A 88 6.10 1.98 20.90
C THR A 88 5.07 1.74 19.81
N HIS A 89 5.46 1.72 18.52
CA HIS A 89 4.50 1.61 17.41
C HIS A 89 4.94 0.68 16.29
N TYR A 90 3.96 0.07 15.65
CA TYR A 90 4.04 -0.52 14.32
C TYR A 90 3.55 0.50 13.29
N PHE A 91 4.27 0.61 12.17
CA PHE A 91 3.89 1.40 11.01
C PHE A 91 3.80 0.46 9.82
N VAL A 92 2.59 0.29 9.27
CA VAL A 92 2.37 -0.63 8.16
C VAL A 92 1.81 0.12 6.97
N HIS A 93 2.63 0.25 5.93
CA HIS A 93 2.18 0.70 4.64
C HIS A 93 1.51 -0.45 3.90
N TYR A 94 0.38 -0.17 3.26
CA TYR A 94 -0.27 -1.01 2.28
C TYR A 94 -0.38 -0.27 0.95
N ALA A 95 -0.17 -0.96 -0.15
CA ALA A 95 -0.41 -0.41 -1.48
C ALA A 95 -1.22 -1.37 -2.36
N PHE A 96 -2.16 -0.80 -3.10
CA PHE A 96 -3.19 -1.46 -3.90
C PHE A 96 -2.89 -1.15 -5.36
N PHE A 97 -2.39 -2.16 -6.09
CA PHE A 97 -2.03 -1.99 -7.49
C PHE A 97 -3.25 -2.24 -8.38
N HIS A 98 -3.45 -1.32 -9.33
CA HIS A 98 -4.42 -1.45 -10.42
C HIS A 98 -3.66 -1.35 -11.75
N PRO A 99 -3.93 -2.21 -12.76
CA PRO A 99 -3.23 -2.12 -14.04
C PRO A 99 -3.50 -0.82 -14.82
N ARG A 100 -4.54 -0.05 -14.45
CA ARG A 100 -5.06 1.10 -15.21
C ARG A 100 -5.84 2.08 -14.33
N ASP A 101 -5.43 3.36 -14.27
CA ASP A 101 -6.35 4.48 -13.95
C ASP A 101 -6.99 4.96 -15.27
N TYR A 102 -8.32 4.99 -15.32
CA TYR A 102 -9.08 5.41 -16.49
C TYR A 102 -10.13 6.47 -16.17
N LYS A 103 -10.22 7.54 -16.96
CA LYS A 103 -11.35 8.49 -16.93
C LYS A 103 -12.13 8.38 -18.25
N GLY A 104 -13.42 8.04 -18.18
CA GLY A 104 -14.31 7.96 -19.35
C GLY A 104 -14.45 6.57 -20.01
N ASP A 105 -15.29 6.48 -21.05
CA ASP A 105 -15.57 5.23 -21.80
C ASP A 105 -14.41 4.87 -22.74
N VAL A 106 -13.96 3.62 -22.65
CA VAL A 106 -12.76 3.03 -23.29
C VAL A 106 -12.74 3.09 -24.83
N ILE A 107 -13.85 3.43 -25.50
CA ILE A 107 -14.02 3.26 -26.96
C ILE A 107 -13.23 4.29 -27.79
N THR A 108 -12.80 5.42 -27.22
CA THR A 108 -12.09 6.48 -27.97
C THR A 108 -10.56 6.48 -27.80
N SER A 109 -9.94 5.53 -27.10
CA SER A 109 -8.55 5.71 -26.64
C SER A 109 -7.44 5.12 -27.52
N THR A 110 -7.71 4.20 -28.46
CA THR A 110 -6.60 3.53 -29.20
C THR A 110 -6.32 4.12 -30.59
N LEU A 111 -7.35 4.56 -31.32
CA LEU A 111 -7.20 5.16 -32.66
C LEU A 111 -7.05 6.69 -32.61
N LEU A 112 -7.61 7.36 -31.61
CA LEU A 112 -7.53 8.81 -31.46
C LEU A 112 -6.16 9.26 -30.90
N ASP A 113 -5.55 8.45 -30.04
CA ASP A 113 -4.29 8.76 -29.32
C ASP A 113 -3.07 8.83 -30.26
N SER A 114 -3.01 8.01 -31.32
CA SER A 114 -1.94 8.12 -32.33
C SER A 114 -2.11 9.29 -33.31
N VAL A 115 -3.36 9.68 -33.60
CA VAL A 115 -3.68 10.71 -34.60
C VAL A 115 -3.67 12.13 -33.99
N LEU A 116 -4.15 12.30 -32.76
CA LEU A 116 -4.16 13.61 -32.07
C LEU A 116 -2.75 14.08 -31.68
N ARG A 117 -1.84 13.16 -31.32
CA ARG A 117 -0.45 13.48 -30.98
C ARG A 117 0.37 14.06 -32.14
N GLN A 118 0.01 13.74 -33.39
CA GLN A 118 0.69 14.30 -34.57
C GLN A 118 0.12 15.66 -35.03
N THR A 119 -1.08 16.06 -34.56
CA THR A 119 -1.86 17.11 -35.21
C THR A 119 -2.18 18.33 -34.35
N LEU A 120 -2.02 18.28 -33.02
CA LEU A 120 -2.35 19.42 -32.14
C LEU A 120 -1.09 20.04 -31.49
N PRO A 121 -0.71 21.29 -31.85
CA PRO A 121 0.12 22.12 -31.00
C PRO A 121 -0.67 22.50 -29.74
N ARG A 122 0.02 22.63 -28.60
CA ARG A 122 -0.50 23.04 -27.29
C ARG A 122 -1.25 24.39 -27.31
N ILE A 123 -2.47 24.50 -27.82
CA ILE A 123 -3.32 25.70 -27.68
C ILE A 123 -4.81 25.30 -27.71
N GLY A 124 -5.54 25.62 -26.63
CA GLY A 124 -7.00 25.75 -26.61
C GLY A 124 -7.78 24.57 -26.02
N LYS A 125 -8.62 24.86 -25.02
CA LYS A 125 -9.59 23.94 -24.39
C LYS A 125 -10.45 23.25 -25.45
N ASP A 126 -10.54 21.92 -25.37
CA ASP A 126 -11.47 21.11 -26.16
C ASP A 126 -12.92 21.46 -25.77
N PRO A 127 -13.76 21.95 -26.70
CA PRO A 127 -15.14 22.34 -26.42
C PRO A 127 -16.06 21.14 -26.11
N THR A 128 -15.57 19.90 -26.18
CA THR A 128 -16.33 18.68 -25.87
C THR A 128 -15.98 18.03 -24.53
N GLY A 129 -14.88 18.43 -23.88
CA GLY A 129 -14.39 17.85 -22.61
C GLY A 129 -13.86 16.41 -22.71
N ARG A 130 -13.86 15.79 -23.89
CA ARG A 130 -13.45 14.39 -24.10
C ARG A 130 -11.94 14.22 -24.22
N ALA A 131 -11.22 15.24 -24.70
CA ALA A 131 -9.76 15.24 -24.72
C ALA A 131 -9.18 15.37 -23.30
N ASP A 132 -9.87 16.05 -22.38
CA ASP A 132 -9.45 16.20 -20.99
C ASP A 132 -9.57 14.88 -20.20
N ASP A 133 -10.57 14.03 -20.51
CA ASP A 133 -10.73 12.69 -19.91
C ASP A 133 -9.64 11.69 -20.36
N VAL A 134 -9.26 11.73 -21.65
CA VAL A 134 -8.09 10.98 -22.16
C VAL A 134 -6.79 11.53 -21.57
N ALA A 135 -6.72 12.83 -21.31
CA ALA A 135 -5.63 13.51 -20.64
C ALA A 135 -5.65 13.39 -19.11
N LEU A 136 -6.25 12.35 -18.52
CA LEU A 136 -6.12 12.03 -17.08
C LEU A 136 -5.91 10.53 -16.80
N SER A 137 -6.08 9.66 -17.80
CA SER A 137 -5.86 8.22 -17.65
C SER A 137 -4.37 7.87 -17.68
N HIS A 138 -3.97 6.76 -17.05
CA HIS A 138 -2.62 6.24 -17.14
C HIS A 138 -2.50 4.74 -16.89
N GLU A 139 -1.48 4.15 -17.50
CA GLU A 139 -1.05 2.78 -17.25
C GLU A 139 -0.39 2.64 -15.89
N ASN A 140 -0.74 1.53 -15.23
CA ASN A 140 -0.46 1.28 -13.83
C ASN A 140 -1.14 2.31 -12.93
N ASP A 141 -1.41 1.88 -11.71
CA ASP A 141 -1.77 2.75 -10.62
C ASP A 141 -1.40 2.06 -9.33
N LEU A 142 -0.90 2.82 -8.36
CA LEU A 142 -0.56 2.29 -7.07
C LEU A 142 -0.96 3.33 -6.04
N GLU A 143 -1.99 2.97 -5.30
CA GLU A 143 -2.62 3.78 -4.26
C GLU A 143 -2.45 3.07 -2.92
N GLY A 144 -2.79 3.69 -1.79
CA GLY A 144 -2.58 3.00 -0.51
C GLY A 144 -2.86 3.77 0.75
N CYS A 145 -2.42 3.17 1.86
CA CYS A 145 -2.57 3.74 3.19
C CYS A 145 -1.41 3.36 4.12
N LEU A 146 -1.22 4.14 5.17
CA LEU A 146 -0.38 3.84 6.31
C LEU A 146 -1.29 3.57 7.52
N VAL A 147 -1.16 2.39 8.12
CA VAL A 147 -1.83 2.02 9.37
C VAL A 147 -0.80 2.07 10.50
N VAL A 148 -1.13 2.80 11.57
CA VAL A 148 -0.24 3.00 12.72
C VAL A 148 -0.87 2.39 13.97
N ALA A 149 -0.18 1.44 14.58
CA ALA A 149 -0.68 0.72 15.75
C ALA A 149 0.27 0.82 16.94
N ALA A 150 -0.26 1.22 18.09
CA ALA A 150 0.47 1.25 19.36
C ALA A 150 0.73 -0.17 19.87
N LYS A 151 1.97 -0.43 20.26
CA LYS A 151 2.42 -1.65 20.94
C LYS A 151 2.03 -1.58 22.40
N ASN A 152 0.97 -2.28 22.82
CA ASN A 152 0.61 -2.33 24.24
C ASN A 152 1.33 -3.50 24.94
N GLY A 153 2.34 -3.21 25.78
CA GLY A 153 3.11 -4.20 26.55
C GLY A 153 4.25 -3.55 27.35
N ASP A 154 4.82 -4.26 28.33
CA ASP A 154 5.85 -3.76 29.26
C ASP A 154 7.27 -3.67 28.66
N GLY A 155 7.39 -3.74 27.33
CA GLY A 155 8.63 -3.54 26.58
C GLY A 155 9.71 -4.62 26.76
N LYS A 156 9.43 -5.70 27.51
CA LYS A 156 10.48 -6.67 27.94
C LYS A 156 10.53 -7.97 27.15
N ASN A 157 9.49 -8.29 26.38
CA ASN A 157 9.48 -9.37 25.39
C ASN A 157 8.70 -8.83 24.19
N GLY A 158 9.24 -8.97 22.98
CA GLY A 158 8.72 -8.35 21.73
C GLY A 158 7.21 -8.16 21.74
N ALA A 159 6.77 -6.92 21.55
CA ALA A 159 5.40 -6.49 21.84
C ALA A 159 4.37 -7.53 21.38
N ASP A 160 3.52 -7.95 22.32
CA ASP A 160 2.45 -8.90 22.05
C ASP A 160 1.53 -8.30 20.99
N LEU A 161 1.62 -8.84 19.76
CA LEU A 161 0.90 -8.33 18.60
C LEU A 161 -0.61 -8.34 18.84
N ASN A 162 -1.10 -9.26 19.67
CA ASN A 162 -2.53 -9.37 20.00
C ASN A 162 -3.03 -8.23 20.88
N ARG A 163 -2.12 -7.49 21.53
CA ARG A 163 -2.47 -6.34 22.38
C ARG A 163 -2.31 -5.02 21.64
N ALA A 164 -1.67 -5.03 20.48
CA ALA A 164 -1.46 -3.82 19.71
C ALA A 164 -2.78 -3.25 19.18
N GLN A 165 -2.89 -1.92 19.15
CA GLN A 165 -4.14 -1.22 18.81
C GLN A 165 -3.88 -0.16 17.76
N VAL A 166 -4.65 -0.18 16.68
CA VAL A 166 -4.61 0.88 15.66
C VAL A 166 -5.00 2.20 16.30
N GLN A 167 -4.20 3.24 16.08
CA GLN A 167 -4.46 4.59 16.56
C GLN A 167 -4.74 5.57 15.43
N TYR A 168 -3.94 5.50 14.37
CA TYR A 168 -4.00 6.42 13.24
C TYR A 168 -3.97 5.67 11.93
N VAL A 169 -4.64 6.22 10.93
CA VAL A 169 -4.58 5.76 9.54
C VAL A 169 -4.42 6.99 8.66
N GLU A 170 -3.47 6.95 7.72
CA GLU A 170 -3.42 7.93 6.64
C GLU A 170 -3.64 7.23 5.31
N ALA A 171 -4.48 7.79 4.44
CA ALA A 171 -4.78 7.24 3.12
C ALA A 171 -4.36 8.21 2.02
N MET A 172 -3.88 7.68 0.90
CA MET A 172 -3.49 8.46 -0.27
C MET A 172 -4.70 8.60 -1.21
N ALA A 173 -5.08 9.84 -1.50
CA ALA A 173 -6.10 10.13 -2.51
C ALA A 173 -5.78 11.46 -3.19
N HIS A 174 -5.78 11.48 -4.52
CA HIS A 174 -5.64 12.70 -5.32
C HIS A 174 -4.41 13.56 -4.96
N ASN A 175 -3.29 12.92 -4.57
CA ASN A 175 -2.06 13.55 -4.05
C ASN A 175 -2.21 14.24 -2.68
N ALA A 176 -3.14 13.79 -1.84
CA ALA A 176 -3.28 14.24 -0.45
C ALA A 176 -3.19 13.06 0.51
N TYR A 177 -2.57 13.27 1.67
CA TYR A 177 -2.62 12.31 2.78
C TYR A 177 -3.80 12.64 3.69
N LEU A 178 -4.89 11.91 3.50
CA LEU A 178 -6.10 12.02 4.31
C LEU A 178 -5.86 11.37 5.68
N LYS A 179 -6.26 12.06 6.74
CA LYS A 179 -5.85 11.74 8.11
C LYS A 179 -7.04 11.21 8.90
N TYR A 180 -6.86 10.06 9.54
CA TYR A 180 -7.90 9.42 10.33
C TYR A 180 -7.41 8.95 11.70
N TYR A 181 -8.31 8.94 12.68
CA TYR A 181 -8.05 8.41 14.02
C TYR A 181 -9.05 7.30 14.37
N ALA A 182 -8.55 6.27 15.07
CA ALA A 182 -9.32 5.09 15.44
C ALA A 182 -10.29 5.37 16.63
N PRO A 183 -11.32 4.52 16.84
CA PRO A 183 -12.22 4.64 17.98
C PRO A 183 -11.46 4.59 19.31
N GLY A 184 -11.79 5.51 20.23
CA GLY A 184 -11.13 5.64 21.53
C GLY A 184 -9.84 6.46 21.51
N VAL A 185 -9.35 6.89 20.35
CA VAL A 185 -8.26 7.85 20.24
C VAL A 185 -8.83 9.28 20.25
N SER A 186 -8.33 10.11 21.17
CA SER A 186 -8.62 11.54 21.15
C SER A 186 -7.67 12.24 20.19
N SER A 187 -8.21 12.87 19.14
CA SER A 187 -7.44 13.64 18.16
C SER A 187 -8.15 14.95 17.83
N SER A 188 -7.36 16.01 17.63
CA SER A 188 -7.85 17.30 17.10
C SER A 188 -7.64 17.43 15.59
N VAL A 189 -7.05 16.40 14.95
CA VAL A 189 -6.72 16.37 13.52
C VAL A 189 -7.29 15.10 12.90
N GLY A 190 -7.85 15.24 11.69
CA GLY A 190 -8.41 14.14 10.91
C GLY A 190 -9.85 13.81 11.27
N ASP A 191 -10.37 12.77 10.62
CA ASP A 191 -11.73 12.25 10.81
C ASP A 191 -11.72 10.87 11.50
N PRO A 192 -12.79 10.47 12.20
CA PRO A 192 -12.85 9.13 12.78
C PRO A 192 -12.94 8.07 11.66
N ILE A 193 -12.28 6.93 11.84
CA ILE A 193 -12.38 5.76 10.94
C ILE A 193 -12.96 4.56 11.68
N GLU A 194 -13.80 3.78 11.01
CA GLU A 194 -14.29 2.50 11.53
C GLU A 194 -13.25 1.39 11.37
N LEU A 195 -13.22 0.49 12.36
CA LEU A 195 -12.41 -0.72 12.32
C LEU A 195 -13.31 -1.95 12.37
N ASP A 196 -12.98 -2.98 11.59
CA ASP A 196 -13.44 -4.35 11.79
C ASP A 196 -12.36 -5.11 12.60
N GLY A 197 -12.56 -5.22 13.91
CA GLY A 197 -11.50 -5.63 14.83
C GLY A 197 -10.32 -4.64 14.80
N SER A 198 -9.16 -5.08 14.33
CA SER A 198 -7.96 -4.24 14.13
C SER A 198 -7.76 -3.79 12.68
N ARG A 199 -8.76 -3.96 11.81
CA ARG A 199 -8.66 -3.71 10.36
C ARG A 199 -9.40 -2.43 9.98
N PRO A 200 -8.72 -1.38 9.52
CA PRO A 200 -9.39 -0.19 9.03
C PRO A 200 -10.32 -0.50 7.86
N ARG A 201 -11.51 0.10 7.86
CA ARG A 201 -12.45 0.02 6.74
C ARG A 201 -12.20 1.18 5.79
N LEU A 202 -11.67 0.87 4.61
CA LEU A 202 -11.35 1.84 3.57
C LEU A 202 -12.27 1.65 2.37
N PHE A 203 -12.49 2.74 1.64
CA PHE A 203 -13.13 2.77 0.34
C PHE A 203 -12.10 3.20 -0.70
N ILE A 204 -12.07 2.50 -1.83
CA ILE A 204 -11.24 2.84 -2.97
C ILE A 204 -12.19 3.27 -4.08
N GLU A 205 -12.03 4.51 -4.54
CA GLU A 205 -12.87 5.05 -5.63
C GLU A 205 -12.70 4.18 -6.90
N PRO A 206 -13.77 3.93 -7.67
CA PRO A 206 -13.58 3.38 -9.01
C PRO A 206 -12.76 4.37 -9.84
N LYS A 207 -12.09 3.88 -10.87
CA LYS A 207 -11.33 4.65 -11.86
C LYS A 207 -10.04 5.22 -11.32
N GLY A 208 -10.14 6.24 -10.48
CA GLY A 208 -9.00 6.97 -9.96
C GLY A 208 -8.40 6.42 -8.69
N HIS A 209 -9.01 5.38 -8.12
CA HIS A 209 -8.50 4.61 -6.99
C HIS A 209 -8.11 5.42 -5.74
N GLY A 210 -8.60 6.65 -5.60
CA GLY A 210 -8.39 7.46 -4.40
C GLY A 210 -8.89 6.71 -3.16
N VAL A 211 -8.02 6.57 -2.16
CA VAL A 211 -8.31 5.81 -0.94
C VAL A 211 -8.82 6.75 0.14
N VAL A 212 -10.02 6.46 0.64
CA VAL A 212 -10.65 7.23 1.72
C VAL A 212 -11.22 6.28 2.79
N ARG A 213 -11.63 6.80 3.95
CA ARG A 213 -12.38 5.99 4.93
C ARG A 213 -13.72 5.51 4.34
N TYR A 214 -14.12 4.28 4.64
CA TYR A 214 -15.44 3.79 4.24
C TYR A 214 -16.52 4.39 5.14
N THR A 215 -17.55 4.99 4.52
CA THR A 215 -18.76 5.50 5.20
C THR A 215 -20.01 4.79 4.71
N GLY A 216 -19.99 4.25 3.48
CA GLY A 216 -21.12 3.53 2.88
C GLY A 216 -22.35 4.40 2.60
N ASP A 217 -22.23 5.72 2.73
CA ASP A 217 -23.34 6.64 2.49
C ASP A 217 -23.56 6.88 0.99
N ALA A 218 -24.69 7.51 0.64
CA ALA A 218 -25.07 7.76 -0.74
C ALA A 218 -24.15 8.76 -1.48
N VAL A 219 -23.35 9.55 -0.76
CA VAL A 219 -22.38 10.48 -1.36
C VAL A 219 -21.15 9.69 -1.83
N GLN A 220 -20.64 8.79 -0.96
CA GLN A 220 -19.55 7.88 -1.30
C GLN A 220 -19.98 6.87 -2.38
N LEU A 221 -21.18 6.30 -2.24
CA LEU A 221 -21.76 5.33 -3.17
C LEU A 221 -22.62 6.01 -4.26
N ASN A 222 -22.13 7.11 -4.82
CA ASN A 222 -22.84 7.85 -5.85
C ASN A 222 -22.92 7.08 -7.19
N GLN A 223 -23.58 7.67 -8.18
CA GLN A 223 -23.83 7.09 -9.52
C GLN A 223 -22.60 6.61 -10.31
N LYS A 224 -21.38 7.01 -9.94
CA LYS A 224 -20.13 6.52 -10.55
C LYS A 224 -19.76 5.10 -10.08
N VAL A 225 -20.27 4.68 -8.91
CA VAL A 225 -20.08 3.36 -8.34
C VAL A 225 -21.21 2.46 -8.85
N LYS A 226 -20.88 1.52 -9.73
CA LYS A 226 -21.85 0.58 -10.32
C LYS A 226 -22.09 -0.63 -9.42
N SER A 227 -21.04 -1.08 -8.75
CA SER A 227 -21.09 -2.08 -7.69
C SER A 227 -19.92 -1.86 -6.72
N VAL A 228 -19.94 -2.56 -5.58
CA VAL A 228 -18.85 -2.57 -4.61
C VAL A 228 -18.40 -4.00 -4.41
N LEU A 229 -17.10 -4.23 -4.52
CA LEU A 229 -16.45 -5.49 -4.20
C LEU A 229 -15.65 -5.34 -2.90
N VAL A 230 -15.87 -6.22 -1.93
CA VAL A 230 -15.19 -6.14 -0.63
C VAL A 230 -14.02 -7.12 -0.57
N TYR A 231 -12.82 -6.58 -0.46
CA TYR A 231 -11.61 -7.36 -0.27
C TYR A 231 -11.29 -7.53 1.22
N ASN A 232 -11.08 -8.78 1.64
CA ASN A 232 -10.70 -9.13 3.01
C ASN A 232 -9.38 -9.90 3.01
N TYR A 233 -8.50 -9.64 3.97
CA TYR A 233 -7.30 -10.44 4.12
C TYR A 233 -7.69 -11.85 4.56
N THR A 234 -7.36 -12.85 3.73
CA THR A 234 -7.59 -14.28 4.06
C THR A 234 -6.29 -15.09 4.03
N GLY A 235 -5.18 -14.47 3.63
CA GLY A 235 -3.93 -15.17 3.34
C GLY A 235 -3.97 -15.98 2.04
N ARG A 236 -4.98 -15.74 1.18
CA ARG A 236 -5.13 -16.32 -0.15
C ARG A 236 -5.58 -15.25 -1.13
N ALA A 237 -4.97 -15.23 -2.31
CA ALA A 237 -5.30 -14.31 -3.37
C ALA A 237 -6.37 -14.93 -4.29
N ASP A 238 -7.62 -14.49 -4.10
CA ASP A 238 -8.76 -14.94 -4.89
C ASP A 238 -8.88 -14.15 -6.20
N GLU A 239 -9.61 -14.70 -7.18
CA GLU A 239 -9.89 -14.04 -8.46
C GLU A 239 -11.24 -13.28 -8.40
N PRO A 240 -11.27 -11.95 -8.56
CA PRO A 240 -12.47 -11.12 -8.36
C PRO A 240 -13.59 -11.30 -9.39
N ASP A 241 -13.28 -11.79 -10.60
CA ASP A 241 -14.17 -11.71 -11.76
C ASP A 241 -15.58 -12.28 -11.53
N ALA A 242 -15.68 -13.41 -10.85
CA ALA A 242 -16.98 -14.04 -10.58
C ALA A 242 -17.84 -13.28 -9.55
N GLN A 243 -17.21 -12.41 -8.75
CA GLN A 243 -17.81 -11.73 -7.60
C GLN A 243 -18.17 -10.28 -7.90
N ALA A 244 -17.49 -9.65 -8.87
CA ALA A 244 -17.63 -8.22 -9.18
C ALA A 244 -19.04 -7.73 -9.54
N ASN A 245 -19.88 -8.61 -10.12
CA ASN A 245 -21.26 -8.30 -10.48
C ASN A 245 -22.28 -8.74 -9.42
N GLN A 246 -21.84 -9.34 -8.33
CA GLN A 246 -22.74 -9.80 -7.26
C GLN A 246 -22.99 -8.68 -6.25
N ILE A 247 -24.23 -8.57 -5.78
CA ILE A 247 -24.56 -7.66 -4.68
C ILE A 247 -23.82 -8.14 -3.43
N GLY A 248 -22.91 -7.32 -2.91
CA GLY A 248 -22.06 -7.70 -1.78
C GLY A 248 -21.00 -8.73 -2.14
N GLY A 249 -20.52 -8.76 -3.38
CA GLY A 249 -19.40 -9.60 -3.79
C GLY A 249 -18.19 -9.42 -2.88
N THR A 250 -17.48 -10.52 -2.61
CA THR A 250 -16.29 -10.51 -1.76
C THR A 250 -15.13 -11.25 -2.42
N ALA A 251 -13.90 -10.86 -2.12
CA ALA A 251 -12.70 -11.57 -2.54
C ALA A 251 -11.66 -11.59 -1.40
N GLY A 252 -11.00 -12.72 -1.18
CA GLY A 252 -9.83 -12.81 -0.34
C GLY A 252 -8.60 -12.22 -1.03
N TYR A 253 -7.77 -11.47 -0.29
CA TYR A 253 -6.44 -11.10 -0.75
C TYR A 253 -5.33 -11.72 0.11
N ASP A 254 -4.14 -11.83 -0.50
CA ASP A 254 -2.89 -12.15 0.18
C ASP A 254 -1.92 -10.96 0.16
N LEU A 255 -0.87 -11.05 0.98
CA LEU A 255 0.10 -9.99 1.22
C LEU A 255 1.44 -10.29 0.54
N VAL A 256 1.98 -9.29 -0.16
CA VAL A 256 3.28 -9.37 -0.85
C VAL A 256 4.23 -8.31 -0.29
N PRO A 257 5.45 -8.67 0.16
CA PRO A 257 6.38 -7.70 0.72
C PRO A 257 6.91 -6.75 -0.36
N MET A 258 6.74 -5.43 -0.15
CA MET A 258 7.30 -4.39 -1.02
C MET A 258 8.83 -4.48 -1.10
N TYR A 259 9.47 -4.78 0.03
CA TYR A 259 10.92 -4.83 0.16
C TYR A 259 11.55 -5.83 -0.81
N ASP A 260 10.99 -7.05 -0.92
CA ASP A 260 11.52 -8.14 -1.74
C ASP A 260 11.07 -8.06 -3.21
N THR A 261 10.10 -7.20 -3.51
CA THR A 261 9.48 -7.11 -4.84
C THR A 261 9.78 -5.78 -5.53
N LEU A 262 8.94 -4.78 -5.32
CA LEU A 262 9.00 -3.48 -5.98
C LEU A 262 10.28 -2.72 -5.59
N TRP A 263 10.66 -2.76 -4.30
CA TRP A 263 11.83 -2.02 -3.81
C TRP A 263 13.14 -2.54 -4.40
N GLN A 264 13.36 -3.87 -4.46
CA GLN A 264 14.56 -4.45 -5.09
C GLN A 264 14.74 -4.01 -6.55
N ARG A 265 13.63 -3.76 -7.25
CA ARG A 265 13.64 -3.26 -8.63
C ARG A 265 13.90 -1.76 -8.67
N ALA A 266 13.27 -1.00 -7.78
CA ALA A 266 13.47 0.45 -7.69
C ALA A 266 14.94 0.81 -7.43
N GLN A 267 15.65 0.03 -6.61
CA GLN A 267 17.08 0.21 -6.33
C GLN A 267 17.99 0.05 -7.55
N LYS A 268 17.50 -0.55 -8.64
CA LYS A 268 18.24 -0.70 -9.89
C LYS A 268 18.09 0.51 -10.82
N GLY A 269 17.46 1.59 -10.36
CA GLY A 269 17.16 2.77 -11.17
C GLY A 269 16.09 2.49 -12.22
N ALA A 270 16.26 3.07 -13.42
CA ALA A 270 15.33 2.87 -14.53
C ALA A 270 15.47 1.44 -15.09
N ASN A 271 14.34 0.77 -15.30
CA ASN A 271 14.27 -0.61 -15.80
C ASN A 271 12.89 -0.89 -16.43
N GLU A 272 12.59 -2.15 -16.71
CA GLU A 272 11.29 -2.57 -17.25
C GLU A 272 10.09 -2.28 -16.33
N THR A 273 10.32 -2.13 -15.02
CA THR A 273 9.29 -1.78 -14.02
C THR A 273 9.18 -0.27 -13.81
N PHE A 274 10.31 0.44 -13.77
CA PHE A 274 10.38 1.87 -13.46
C PHE A 274 10.89 2.71 -14.63
N GLY A 275 10.05 3.62 -15.12
CA GLY A 275 10.36 4.49 -16.25
C GLY A 275 11.06 5.81 -15.87
N GLU A 276 10.95 6.23 -14.61
CA GLU A 276 11.61 7.43 -14.09
C GLU A 276 12.30 7.14 -12.76
N THR A 277 13.38 7.87 -12.49
CA THR A 277 14.14 7.81 -11.24
C THR A 277 14.23 9.17 -10.57
N THR A 278 14.48 9.15 -9.27
CA THR A 278 14.86 10.33 -8.49
C THR A 278 16.18 10.04 -7.79
N ASP A 279 17.09 11.00 -7.80
CA ASP A 279 18.28 10.98 -6.95
C ASP A 279 17.90 11.44 -5.55
N TYR A 280 17.76 10.50 -4.62
CA TYR A 280 17.44 10.82 -3.24
C TYR A 280 18.69 11.28 -2.50
N ALA A 281 18.62 12.50 -1.98
CA ALA A 281 19.57 12.98 -0.99
C ALA A 281 19.68 11.99 0.18
N THR A 282 20.86 11.96 0.83
CA THR A 282 21.07 11.20 2.06
C THR A 282 20.00 11.57 3.07
N ARG A 283 19.37 10.55 3.65
CA ARG A 283 18.38 10.70 4.71
C ARG A 283 18.94 10.20 6.02
N ALA A 284 18.50 10.78 7.12
CA ALA A 284 18.84 10.33 8.45
C ALA A 284 17.58 10.01 9.25
N ILE A 285 17.61 8.92 10.01
CA ILE A 285 16.59 8.59 11.01
C ILE A 285 17.26 8.35 12.36
N GLN A 286 16.51 8.48 13.46
CA GLN A 286 16.99 8.09 14.78
C GLN A 286 16.83 6.59 14.95
N LEU A 287 17.90 5.90 15.35
CA LEU A 287 17.93 4.47 15.60
C LEU A 287 18.21 4.18 17.07
N MET A 288 17.46 3.25 17.66
CA MET A 288 17.78 2.64 18.95
C MET A 288 18.61 1.38 18.73
N SER A 289 19.86 1.37 19.18
CA SER A 289 20.68 0.16 19.17
C SER A 289 20.33 -0.76 20.35
N GLY A 290 20.79 -2.02 20.30
CA GLY A 290 20.56 -3.01 21.37
C GLY A 290 21.02 -2.60 22.78
N ASP A 291 21.95 -1.63 22.88
CA ASP A 291 22.40 -1.05 24.16
C ASP A 291 21.49 0.11 24.64
N SER A 292 20.31 0.29 24.03
CA SER A 292 19.43 1.46 24.26
C SER A 292 20.07 2.81 23.93
N LYS A 293 21.18 2.83 23.19
CA LYS A 293 21.78 4.07 22.69
C LYS A 293 21.00 4.55 21.47
N ILE A 294 20.70 5.84 21.45
CA ILE A 294 20.05 6.50 20.31
C ILE A 294 21.14 7.20 19.50
N ALA A 295 21.21 6.90 18.22
CA ALA A 295 22.12 7.54 17.29
C ALA A 295 21.46 7.75 15.92
N PRO A 296 21.82 8.82 15.19
CA PRO A 296 21.37 8.97 13.81
C PRO A 296 22.00 7.87 12.94
N THR A 297 21.19 7.31 12.05
CA THR A 297 21.64 6.42 10.97
C THR A 297 21.33 7.07 9.63
N GLU A 298 22.37 7.24 8.82
CA GLU A 298 22.27 7.83 7.49
C GLU A 298 22.17 6.75 6.42
N GLN A 299 21.31 6.97 5.43
CA GLN A 299 21.21 6.14 4.23
C GLN A 299 21.28 7.02 2.99
N ALA A 300 22.31 6.77 2.18
CA ALA A 300 22.39 7.27 0.81
C ALA A 300 21.60 6.33 -0.09
N PHE A 301 20.48 6.81 -0.62
CA PHE A 301 19.62 6.01 -1.50
C PHE A 301 20.06 6.10 -2.97
N GLY A 302 20.59 7.25 -3.40
CA GLY A 302 21.00 7.48 -4.78
C GLY A 302 19.80 7.46 -5.74
N GLN A 303 20.04 7.00 -6.97
CA GLN A 303 19.03 6.91 -8.02
C GLN A 303 18.07 5.73 -7.76
N ILE A 304 16.84 6.04 -7.35
CA ILE A 304 15.77 5.07 -7.10
C ILE A 304 14.66 5.26 -8.12
N GLY A 305 14.09 4.18 -8.63
CA GLY A 305 12.88 4.20 -9.47
C GLY A 305 11.69 4.82 -8.73
N THR A 306 11.09 5.88 -9.27
CA THR A 306 10.03 6.67 -8.61
C THR A 306 8.75 6.81 -9.40
N ALA A 307 8.72 6.30 -10.62
CA ALA A 307 7.48 6.15 -11.36
C ALA A 307 7.51 4.86 -12.17
N PHE A 308 6.40 4.13 -12.15
CA PHE A 308 6.26 2.92 -12.95
C PHE A 308 6.40 3.25 -14.43
N LEU A 309 7.08 2.38 -15.16
CA LEU A 309 7.13 2.47 -16.61
C LEU A 309 5.71 2.31 -17.14
N GLY A 310 5.19 3.29 -17.85
CA GLY A 310 3.85 3.21 -18.43
C GLY A 310 3.78 4.09 -19.67
N LYS A 311 3.21 3.58 -20.76
CA LYS A 311 3.18 4.27 -22.06
C LYS A 311 1.77 4.66 -22.51
N MET A 312 0.74 4.06 -21.92
CA MET A 312 -0.65 4.42 -22.21
C MET A 312 -1.13 5.56 -21.30
N GLY A 313 -1.84 6.53 -21.89
CA GLY A 313 -2.25 7.74 -21.18
C GLY A 313 -1.06 8.64 -20.81
N PHE A 314 -1.06 9.21 -19.60
CA PHE A 314 0.11 9.94 -19.11
C PHE A 314 1.28 9.01 -18.83
N GLN A 315 2.37 9.25 -19.56
CA GLN A 315 3.59 8.49 -19.43
C GLN A 315 4.13 8.55 -17.99
N ASN A 316 4.47 7.38 -17.47
CA ASN A 316 5.11 7.19 -16.16
C ASN A 316 4.42 7.96 -15.02
N LYS A 317 3.08 7.92 -14.96
CA LYS A 317 2.32 8.71 -13.99
C LYS A 317 2.21 8.05 -12.62
N ALA A 318 2.04 6.72 -12.59
CA ALA A 318 1.85 5.97 -11.37
C ALA A 318 3.13 5.91 -10.51
N ARG A 319 2.98 6.09 -9.21
CA ARG A 319 4.10 6.22 -8.27
C ARG A 319 4.03 5.18 -7.17
N PRO A 320 5.15 4.61 -6.72
CA PRO A 320 5.21 3.80 -5.51
C PRO A 320 5.18 4.66 -4.22
N PRO A 321 4.96 4.04 -3.05
CA PRO A 321 4.89 4.75 -1.76
C PRO A 321 6.07 5.66 -1.45
N TRP A 322 7.31 5.26 -1.78
CA TRP A 322 8.49 6.12 -1.58
C TRP A 322 8.56 7.32 -2.52
N ALA A 323 7.67 7.43 -3.50
CA ALA A 323 7.56 8.56 -4.41
C ALA A 323 6.24 9.34 -4.28
N TRP A 324 5.32 8.91 -3.40
CA TRP A 324 4.14 9.69 -3.06
C TRP A 324 4.51 11.00 -2.34
N TYR A 325 3.59 11.96 -2.44
CA TYR A 325 3.71 13.27 -1.81
C TYR A 325 2.31 13.82 -1.50
N ASP A 326 2.27 14.76 -0.56
CA ASP A 326 1.10 15.58 -0.29
C ASP A 326 1.25 16.93 -1.01
N GLU A 327 0.27 17.30 -1.82
CA GLU A 327 0.30 18.55 -2.57
C GLU A 327 0.25 19.81 -1.70
N SER A 328 -0.17 19.68 -0.44
CA SER A 328 -0.14 20.74 0.57
C SER A 328 1.21 20.88 1.27
N GLU A 329 2.10 19.89 1.12
CA GLU A 329 3.40 19.82 1.79
C GLU A 329 4.56 19.77 0.78
N ARG A 330 4.53 20.65 -0.22
CA ARG A 330 5.47 20.64 -1.36
C ARG A 330 6.92 20.94 -0.99
N ASP A 331 7.15 21.53 0.16
CA ASP A 331 8.47 21.84 0.72
C ASP A 331 9.09 20.64 1.45
N ARG A 332 8.32 19.57 1.69
CA ARG A 332 8.80 18.35 2.33
C ARG A 332 9.54 17.45 1.35
N PRO A 333 10.52 16.67 1.83
CA PRO A 333 11.20 15.69 0.99
C PRO A 333 10.21 14.65 0.44
N ARG A 334 10.19 14.45 -0.89
CA ARG A 334 9.41 13.38 -1.54
C ARG A 334 9.62 12.04 -0.85
N GLY A 335 8.58 11.24 -0.61
CA GLY A 335 8.73 9.92 0.02
C GLY A 335 9.03 9.91 1.52
N GLU A 336 9.07 11.08 2.18
CA GLU A 336 9.25 11.14 3.63
C GLU A 336 8.21 10.30 4.38
N TRP A 337 6.95 10.29 3.91
CA TRP A 337 5.88 9.47 4.46
C TRP A 337 6.21 7.97 4.52
N PHE A 338 6.97 7.47 3.54
CA PHE A 338 7.40 6.07 3.49
C PHE A 338 8.67 5.80 4.29
N PHE A 339 9.68 6.65 4.16
CA PHE A 339 11.00 6.44 4.78
C PHE A 339 11.03 6.76 6.26
N ASP A 340 10.26 7.76 6.71
CA ASP A 340 10.15 8.19 8.10
C ASP A 340 8.68 8.44 8.52
N PRO A 341 7.82 7.40 8.50
CA PRO A 341 6.42 7.54 8.89
C PRO A 341 6.25 8.01 10.33
N ALA A 342 7.15 7.68 11.26
CA ALA A 342 7.04 8.07 12.66
C ALA A 342 7.10 9.59 12.85
N SER A 343 8.06 10.28 12.20
CA SER A 343 8.14 11.74 12.24
C SER A 343 6.99 12.40 11.51
N VAL A 344 6.53 11.81 10.39
CA VAL A 344 5.41 12.36 9.62
C VAL A 344 4.11 12.30 10.40
N ILE A 345 3.79 11.15 11.01
CA ILE A 345 2.59 10.99 11.85
C ILE A 345 2.63 11.90 13.07
N ALA A 346 3.79 12.05 13.72
CA ALA A 346 3.96 12.98 14.83
C ALA A 346 3.56 14.42 14.44
N ARG A 347 4.04 14.87 13.29
CA ARG A 347 3.76 16.19 12.73
C ARG A 347 2.30 16.33 12.32
N HIS A 348 1.78 15.38 11.57
CA HIS A 348 0.42 15.40 11.03
C HIS A 348 -0.64 15.43 12.13
N PHE A 349 -0.48 14.64 13.19
CA PHE A 349 -1.43 14.57 14.30
C PHE A 349 -1.06 15.45 15.50
N LYS A 350 -0.03 16.30 15.38
CA LYS A 350 0.45 17.21 16.43
C LYS A 350 0.78 16.48 17.74
N LEU A 351 1.45 15.34 17.63
CA LEU A 351 1.78 14.48 18.76
C LEU A 351 2.94 15.06 19.58
N GLY A 352 2.87 14.88 20.90
CA GLY A 352 3.87 15.38 21.85
C GLY A 352 5.14 14.55 21.89
N THR A 353 6.07 14.93 22.77
CA THR A 353 7.39 14.29 22.93
C THR A 353 7.35 12.85 23.42
N GLU A 354 6.21 12.38 23.93
CA GLU A 354 5.98 10.97 24.31
C GLU A 354 5.89 10.05 23.06
N TRP A 355 5.65 10.62 21.88
CA TRP A 355 5.67 9.90 20.63
C TRP A 355 7.10 9.55 20.21
N SER A 356 7.38 8.27 20.00
CA SER A 356 8.70 7.83 19.57
C SER A 356 8.87 7.99 18.06
N THR A 357 9.89 8.74 17.65
CA THR A 357 10.40 8.80 16.27
C THR A 357 11.72 8.03 16.09
N THR A 358 12.10 7.25 17.12
CA THR A 358 13.30 6.42 17.11
C THR A 358 12.94 5.02 16.67
N TYR A 359 13.51 4.57 15.56
CA TYR A 359 13.22 3.25 15.01
C TYR A 359 13.94 2.16 15.79
N SER A 360 13.26 1.04 15.99
CA SER A 360 13.86 -0.24 16.36
C SER A 360 13.95 -1.18 15.15
N TYR A 361 13.21 -0.89 14.07
CA TYR A 361 13.28 -1.62 12.80
C TYR A 361 12.91 -0.72 11.62
N ASN A 362 13.76 -0.70 10.59
CA ASN A 362 13.50 -0.03 9.33
C ASN A 362 14.40 -0.63 8.23
N PRO A 363 13.87 -1.53 7.37
CA PRO A 363 14.69 -2.31 6.45
C PRO A 363 15.31 -1.45 5.34
N TYR A 364 14.75 -0.27 5.05
CA TYR A 364 15.26 0.67 4.05
C TYR A 364 16.51 1.42 4.52
N PHE A 365 16.74 1.47 5.83
CA PHE A 365 17.95 2.00 6.47
C PHE A 365 18.86 0.88 7.00
N LYS A 366 18.58 -0.38 6.61
CA LYS A 366 19.33 -1.58 7.06
C LYS A 366 19.35 -1.72 8.59
N VAL A 367 18.24 -1.36 9.21
CA VAL A 367 17.99 -1.56 10.63
C VAL A 367 17.17 -2.84 10.79
N GLU A 368 17.74 -3.84 11.46
CA GLU A 368 17.16 -5.18 11.65
C GLU A 368 16.67 -5.42 13.08
#